data_AF-A0A327QLH1-F1
#
_entry.id   AF-A0A327QLH1-F1
#
_cell.length_a   1.000
_cell.length_b   1.000
_cell.length_c   1.000
_cell.angle_alpha   90.00
_cell.angle_beta   90.00
_cell.angle_gamma   90.00
#
_symmetry.space_group_name_H-M   'P 1'
#
loop_
_entity.id
_entity.type
_entity.pdbx_description
1 polymer ?
#
loop_
_entity_poly.entity_id
_entity_poly.type
_entity_poly.pdbx_seq_one_letter_code
_entity_poly.pdbx_strand_id
1 'polypeptide(L)'
;MEMKVISGFAIIAGLVGLIMLATGLYTQRKPPAKINPIYGYRTRRSRINQDTWDFAQLYSAKVMIKSGIFLVVLAALGFALRIPAHKAWYFAGIFISLFVPMLTVFYTESALKRTFDEQGNRRS
;
A
#
# COMPACT_ATOMS: atom_id res chain seq x y z
N MET A 1 9.87 23.31 30.00
CA MET A 1 9.81 21.95 29.42
C MET A 1 9.18 22.08 28.04
N GLU A 2 9.98 22.06 26.97
CA GLU A 2 9.42 22.10 25.61
C GLU A 2 8.58 20.84 25.38
N MET A 3 7.27 21.01 25.20
CA MET A 3 6.45 19.93 24.70
C MET A 3 6.94 19.61 23.29
N LYS A 4 7.60 18.47 23.11
CA LYS A 4 7.86 17.95 21.76
C LYS A 4 6.49 17.70 21.11
N VAL A 5 6.12 18.55 20.15
CA VAL A 5 4.83 18.51 19.43
C VAL A 5 4.85 17.48 18.28
N ILE A 6 5.94 16.74 18.12
CA ILE A 6 6.12 15.83 16.99
C ILE A 6 5.42 14.49 17.31
N SER A 7 4.22 14.33 16.76
CA SER A 7 3.42 13.11 16.88
C SER A 7 4.13 11.91 16.25
N GLY A 8 4.35 10.86 17.04
CA GLY A 8 4.85 9.58 16.56
C GLY A 8 3.96 8.95 15.48
N PHE A 9 2.65 9.17 15.56
CA PHE A 9 1.70 8.74 14.54
C PHE A 9 2.02 9.39 13.19
N ALA A 10 2.15 10.72 13.17
CA ALA A 10 2.34 11.49 11.95
C ALA A 10 3.65 11.13 11.24
N ILE A 11 4.74 10.93 11.99
CA ILE A 11 6.02 10.49 11.43
C ILE A 11 5.88 9.11 10.77
N ILE A 12 5.38 8.12 11.51
CA ILE A 12 5.35 6.73 11.05
C ILE A 12 4.39 6.59 9.86
N ALA A 13 3.16 7.09 10.00
CA ALA A 13 2.18 7.05 8.92
C ALA A 13 2.64 7.81 7.69
N GLY A 14 3.30 8.97 7.87
CA GLY A 14 3.82 9.78 6.77
C GLY A 14 4.92 9.08 5.99
N LEU A 15 5.90 8.51 6.69
CA LEU A 15 7.00 7.76 6.06
C LEU A 15 6.48 6.55 5.27
N VAL A 16 5.59 5.76 5.86
CA VAL A 16 5.00 4.59 5.20
C VAL A 16 4.14 5.03 4.02
N GLY A 17 3.35 6.09 4.18
CA GLY A 17 2.55 6.67 3.10
C GLY A 17 3.39 7.11 1.91
N LEU A 18 4.51 7.79 2.15
CA LEU A 18 5.46 8.21 1.10
C LEU A 18 6.11 7.02 0.40
N ILE A 19 6.52 5.99 1.15
CA ILE A 19 7.07 4.75 0.57
C ILE A 19 6.03 4.08 -0.32
N MET A 20 4.79 3.90 0.16
CA MET A 20 3.71 3.30 -0.62
C MET A 20 3.40 4.11 -1.88
N LEU A 21 3.39 5.45 -1.77
CA LEU A 21 3.15 6.34 -2.90
C LEU A 21 4.29 6.21 -3.93
N ALA A 22 5.55 6.24 -3.50
CA ALA A 22 6.71 6.09 -4.36
C ALA A 22 6.74 4.72 -5.05
N THR A 23 6.55 3.64 -4.30
CA THR A 23 6.50 2.28 -4.85
C THR A 23 5.32 2.09 -5.81
N GLY A 24 4.14 2.61 -5.46
CA GLY A 24 2.96 2.55 -6.31
C GLY A 24 3.14 3.33 -7.61
N LEU A 25 3.65 4.56 -7.55
CA LEU A 25 3.95 5.37 -8.74
C LEU A 25 5.04 4.76 -9.62
N TYR A 26 6.08 4.18 -9.01
CA TYR A 26 7.12 3.47 -9.74
C TYR A 26 6.54 2.25 -10.45
N THR A 27 5.80 1.40 -9.74
CA THR A 27 5.20 0.17 -10.29
C THR A 27 4.16 0.47 -11.36
N GLN A 28 3.40 1.56 -11.22
CA GLN A 28 2.43 1.98 -12.24
C GLN A 28 3.11 2.41 -13.54
N ARG A 29 4.29 3.06 -13.46
CA ARG A 29 5.03 3.53 -14.63
C ARG A 29 5.93 2.45 -15.25
N LYS A 30 6.53 1.62 -14.41
CA LYS A 30 7.49 0.58 -14.80
C LYS A 30 7.15 -0.73 -14.07
N PRO A 31 6.01 -1.36 -14.38
CA PRO A 31 5.69 -2.65 -13.80
C PRO A 31 6.71 -3.70 -14.27
N PRO A 32 7.00 -4.74 -13.48
CA PRO A 32 7.78 -5.88 -13.94
C PRO A 32 7.15 -6.50 -15.18
N ALA A 33 7.86 -6.46 -16.30
CA ALA A 33 7.32 -6.93 -17.59
C ALA A 33 7.16 -8.46 -17.69
N LYS A 34 7.77 -9.22 -16.79
CA LYS A 34 7.70 -10.68 -16.73
C LYS A 34 7.50 -11.11 -15.29
N ILE A 35 6.87 -12.26 -15.10
CA ILE A 35 6.75 -12.91 -13.78
C ILE A 35 8.14 -13.01 -13.16
N ASN A 36 8.33 -12.33 -12.02
CA ASN A 36 9.61 -12.23 -11.34
C ASN A 36 9.51 -12.79 -9.91
N PRO A 37 10.43 -13.67 -9.48
CA PRO A 37 10.38 -14.22 -8.13
C PRO A 37 10.90 -13.26 -7.05
N ILE A 38 11.64 -12.21 -7.41
CA ILE A 38 12.34 -11.30 -6.48
C ILE A 38 11.48 -10.06 -6.17
N TYR A 39 10.83 -9.47 -7.18
CA TYR A 39 10.05 -8.24 -7.00
C TYR A 39 8.70 -8.28 -7.72
N GLY A 40 7.80 -7.38 -7.31
CA GLY A 40 6.41 -7.32 -7.78
C GLY A 40 5.40 -7.87 -6.76
N TYR A 41 4.14 -7.84 -7.13
CA TYR A 41 3.01 -8.40 -6.40
C TYR A 41 2.93 -9.90 -6.70
N ARG A 42 3.32 -10.73 -5.73
CA ARG A 42 3.71 -12.14 -5.96
C ARG A 42 2.84 -13.15 -5.22
N THR A 43 1.52 -12.95 -5.23
CA THR A 43 0.58 -13.95 -4.69
C THR A 43 0.38 -15.11 -5.66
N ARG A 44 -0.15 -16.24 -5.19
CA ARG A 44 -0.40 -17.43 -6.02
C ARG A 44 -1.26 -17.10 -7.25
N ARG A 45 -2.33 -16.30 -7.09
CA ARG A 45 -3.24 -15.92 -8.19
C ARG A 45 -2.59 -14.98 -9.21
N SER A 46 -1.74 -14.07 -8.75
CA SER A 46 -1.05 -13.11 -9.63
C SER A 46 0.02 -13.74 -10.53
N ARG A 47 0.48 -14.95 -10.24
CA ARG A 47 1.63 -15.58 -10.91
C ARG A 47 1.25 -16.76 -11.82
N ILE A 48 -0.03 -16.91 -12.15
CA ILE A 48 -0.51 -18.04 -12.96
C ILE A 48 -0.02 -17.92 -14.39
N ASN A 49 -0.24 -16.77 -15.00
CA ASN A 49 0.20 -16.44 -16.36
C ASN A 49 0.49 -14.93 -16.47
N GLN A 50 0.99 -14.49 -17.63
CA GLN A 50 1.40 -13.11 -17.84
C GLN A 50 0.24 -12.10 -17.70
N ASP A 51 -0.98 -12.47 -18.10
CA ASP A 51 -2.15 -11.58 -17.99
C ASP A 51 -2.55 -11.33 -16.53
N THR A 52 -2.57 -12.40 -15.71
CA THR A 52 -2.80 -12.28 -14.25
C THR A 52 -1.72 -11.45 -13.56
N TRP A 53 -0.47 -11.56 -14.03
CA TRP A 53 0.67 -10.82 -13.52
C TRP A 53 0.55 -9.33 -13.82
N ASP A 54 0.38 -8.98 -15.09
CA ASP A 54 0.27 -7.59 -15.54
C ASP A 54 -0.92 -6.87 -14.87
N PHE A 55 -2.06 -7.57 -14.77
CA PHE A 55 -3.21 -7.06 -14.04
C PHE A 55 -2.88 -6.78 -12.56
N ALA A 56 -2.28 -7.75 -11.87
CA ALA A 56 -1.96 -7.61 -10.45
C ALA A 56 -0.96 -6.47 -10.18
N GLN A 57 0.06 -6.32 -11.04
CA GLN A 57 1.04 -5.24 -10.91
C GLN A 57 0.37 -3.87 -11.03
N LEU A 58 -0.47 -3.66 -12.03
CA LEU A 58 -1.12 -2.37 -12.26
C LEU A 58 -2.22 -2.10 -11.22
N TYR A 59 -2.97 -3.12 -10.81
CA TYR A 59 -4.03 -2.96 -9.82
C TYR A 59 -3.46 -2.67 -8.43
N SER A 60 -2.47 -3.46 -7.98
CA SER A 60 -1.81 -3.22 -6.69
C SER A 60 -1.15 -1.84 -6.64
N ALA A 61 -0.51 -1.40 -7.73
CA ALA A 61 0.06 -0.05 -7.82
C ALA A 61 -1.00 1.04 -7.62
N LYS A 62 -2.18 0.92 -8.25
CA LYS A 62 -3.30 1.86 -8.05
C LYS A 62 -3.78 1.89 -6.60
N VAL A 63 -3.87 0.72 -5.94
CA VAL A 63 -4.28 0.65 -4.53
C VAL A 63 -3.20 1.25 -3.62
N MET A 64 -1.91 0.95 -3.86
CA MET A 64 -0.80 1.51 -3.09
C MET A 64 -0.75 3.04 -3.18
N ILE A 65 -0.99 3.62 -4.36
CA ILE A 65 -1.04 5.08 -4.55
C ILE A 65 -2.16 5.69 -3.70
N LYS A 66 -3.38 5.14 -3.78
CA LYS A 66 -4.53 5.63 -3.00
C LYS A 66 -4.29 5.52 -1.49
N SER A 67 -3.78 4.38 -1.05
CA SER A 67 -3.41 4.11 0.34
C SER A 67 -2.29 5.03 0.84
N GLY A 68 -1.28 5.28 0.00
CA GLY A 68 -0.17 6.18 0.30
C GLY A 68 -0.63 7.63 0.47
N ILE A 69 -1.47 8.12 -0.46
CA ILE A 69 -2.09 9.46 -0.35
C ILE A 69 -2.89 9.57 0.94
N PHE A 70 -3.73 8.56 1.26
CA PHE A 70 -4.51 8.54 2.48
C PHE A 70 -3.62 8.66 3.75
N LEU A 71 -2.55 7.87 3.83
CA LEU A 71 -1.61 7.92 4.95
C LEU A 71 -0.87 9.26 5.05
N VAL A 72 -0.46 9.85 3.93
CA VAL A 72 0.19 11.17 3.89
C VAL A 72 -0.76 12.27 4.36
N VAL A 73 -2.04 12.21 3.94
CA VAL A 73 -3.06 13.17 4.40
C VAL A 73 -3.29 13.03 5.91
N LEU A 74 -3.40 11.80 6.44
CA LEU A 74 -3.52 11.58 7.88
C LEU A 74 -2.31 12.08 8.65
N ALA A 75 -1.10 11.89 8.13
CA ALA A 75 0.12 12.41 8.72
C ALA A 75 0.13 13.94 8.73
N ALA A 76 -0.23 14.59 7.63
CA ALA A 76 -0.35 16.04 7.52
C ALA A 76 -1.35 16.61 8.53
N LEU A 77 -2.51 15.96 8.71
CA LEU A 77 -3.48 16.32 9.73
C LEU A 77 -2.91 16.15 11.15
N GLY A 78 -2.18 15.06 11.41
CA GLY A 78 -1.52 14.84 12.69
C GLY A 78 -0.51 15.95 13.05
N PHE A 79 0.23 16.46 12.06
CA PHE A 79 1.11 17.62 12.25
C PHE A 79 0.32 18.92 12.44
N ALA A 80 -0.71 19.16 11.61
CA ALA A 80 -1.52 20.38 11.68
C ALA A 80 -2.26 20.52 13.01
N LEU A 81 -2.76 19.42 13.57
CA LEU A 81 -3.46 19.38 14.86
C LEU A 81 -2.52 19.40 16.07
N ARG A 82 -1.19 19.45 15.86
CA ARG A 82 -0.19 19.54 16.93
C ARG A 82 -0.36 18.45 18.00
N ILE A 83 -0.65 17.23 17.57
CA ILE A 83 -0.89 16.10 18.47
C ILE A 83 0.36 15.89 19.35
N PRO A 84 0.23 15.89 20.69
CA PRO A 84 1.38 15.83 21.59
C PRO A 84 2.11 14.49 21.48
N ALA A 85 3.43 14.51 21.70
CA ALA A 85 4.23 13.30 21.74
C ALA A 85 3.82 12.42 22.94
N HIS A 86 3.02 11.39 22.66
CA HIS A 86 2.57 10.39 23.63
C HIS A 86 2.79 8.98 23.07
N LYS A 87 3.20 8.03 23.93
CA LYS A 87 3.52 6.65 23.52
C LYS A 87 2.39 5.99 22.72
N ALA A 88 1.13 6.24 23.09
CA ALA A 88 -0.04 5.71 22.37
C ALA A 88 -0.06 6.07 20.88
N TRP A 89 0.42 7.26 20.49
CA TRP A 89 0.43 7.69 19.08
C TRP A 89 1.45 6.93 18.25
N TYR A 90 2.57 6.48 18.84
CA TYR A 90 3.50 5.60 18.15
C TYR A 90 2.85 4.24 17.85
N PHE A 91 2.15 3.65 18.82
CA PHE A 91 1.43 2.39 18.61
C PHE A 91 0.33 2.52 17.56
N ALA A 92 -0.44 3.61 17.59
CA ALA A 92 -1.44 3.89 16.56
C ALA A 92 -0.80 4.01 15.16
N GLY A 93 0.34 4.70 15.05
CA GLY A 93 1.08 4.88 13.80
C GLY A 93 1.60 3.55 13.24
N ILE A 94 2.12 2.68 14.09
CA ILE A 94 2.56 1.33 13.71
C ILE A 94 1.36 0.50 13.25
N PHE A 95 0.28 0.48 14.03
CA PHE A 95 -0.90 -0.32 13.73
C PHE A 95 -1.50 0.04 12.36
N ILE A 96 -1.72 1.33 12.10
CA ILE A 96 -2.28 1.76 10.81
C ILE A 96 -1.33 1.46 9.65
N SER A 97 -0.02 1.60 9.87
CA SER A 97 1.01 1.34 8.86
C SER A 97 1.16 -0.13 8.50
N LEU A 98 0.81 -1.04 9.40
CA LEU A 98 0.75 -2.47 9.12
C LEU A 98 -0.59 -2.86 8.48
N PHE A 99 -1.68 -2.22 8.91
CA PHE A 99 -3.03 -2.52 8.42
C PHE A 99 -3.26 -2.08 6.97
N VAL A 100 -2.80 -0.89 6.58
CA VAL A 100 -3.05 -0.33 5.23
C VAL A 100 -2.42 -1.17 4.09
N PRO A 101 -1.19 -1.71 4.21
CA PRO A 101 -0.66 -2.66 3.23
C PRO A 101 -1.51 -3.93 3.09
N MET A 102 -2.13 -4.43 4.18
CA MET A 102 -3.02 -5.59 4.12
C MET A 102 -4.25 -5.31 3.24
N LEU A 103 -4.76 -4.06 3.25
CA LEU A 103 -5.84 -3.66 2.34
C LEU A 103 -5.39 -3.75 0.88
N THR A 104 -4.13 -3.40 0.57
CA THR A 104 -3.58 -3.56 -0.79
C THR A 104 -3.66 -5.02 -1.25
N VAL A 105 -3.29 -5.96 -0.38
CA VAL A 105 -3.37 -7.39 -0.67
C VAL A 105 -4.83 -7.82 -0.83
N PHE A 106 -5.69 -7.48 0.13
CA PHE A 106 -7.09 -7.87 0.11
C PHE A 106 -7.84 -7.38 -1.15
N TYR A 107 -7.69 -6.10 -1.49
CA TYR A 107 -8.34 -5.55 -2.68
C TYR A 107 -7.78 -6.12 -3.97
N THR A 108 -6.46 -6.35 -4.05
CA THR A 108 -5.84 -6.91 -5.26
C THR A 108 -6.22 -8.37 -5.45
N GLU A 109 -6.20 -9.20 -4.40
CA GLU A 109 -6.68 -10.59 -4.47
C GLU A 109 -8.16 -10.67 -4.82
N SER A 110 -8.97 -9.79 -4.25
CA SER A 110 -10.41 -9.72 -4.57
C SER A 110 -10.64 -9.35 -6.03
N ALA A 111 -9.88 -8.39 -6.57
CA ALA A 111 -9.96 -8.00 -7.96
C ALA A 111 -9.47 -9.11 -8.90
N LEU A 112 -8.38 -9.80 -8.55
CA LEU A 112 -7.89 -10.98 -9.28
C LEU A 112 -8.97 -12.08 -9.32
N LYS A 113 -9.57 -12.41 -8.18
CA LYS A 113 -10.61 -13.45 -8.09
C LYS A 113 -11.87 -13.11 -8.89
N ARG A 114 -12.23 -11.82 -8.98
CA ARG A 114 -13.37 -11.35 -9.77
C ARG A 114 -13.08 -11.33 -11.27
N THR A 115 -11.83 -11.09 -11.66
CA THR A 115 -11.44 -10.92 -13.06
C THR A 115 -11.02 -12.24 -13.70
N PHE A 116 -10.44 -13.17 -12.94
CA PHE A 116 -9.88 -14.42 -13.47
C PHE A 116 -10.47 -15.67 -12.80
N ASP A 117 -10.53 -16.76 -13.56
CA ASP A 117 -10.78 -18.11 -13.05
C ASP A 117 -9.55 -18.70 -12.33
N GLU A 118 -9.61 -19.99 -11.96
CA GLU A 118 -8.48 -20.63 -11.26
C GLU A 118 -7.31 -20.98 -12.19
N GLN A 119 -7.57 -21.02 -13.50
CA GLN A 119 -6.60 -21.29 -14.56
C GLN A 119 -5.97 -19.99 -15.11
N GLY A 120 -6.43 -18.82 -14.64
CA GLY A 120 -5.93 -17.51 -15.04
C GLY A 120 -6.55 -16.99 -16.33
N ASN A 121 -7.68 -17.55 -16.78
CA ASN A 121 -8.44 -16.99 -17.90
C ASN A 121 -9.37 -15.89 -17.39
N ARG A 122 -9.56 -14.84 -18.21
CA ARG A 122 -10.50 -13.77 -17.88
C ARG A 122 -11.93 -14.32 -17.86
N ARG A 123 -12.66 -13.98 -16.80
CA ARG A 123 -14.10 -14.24 -16.72
C ARG A 123 -14.80 -13.27 -17.67
N SER A 124 -15.52 -13.82 -18.65
CA SER A 124 -16.43 -13.07 -19.55
C SER A 124 -17.67 -12.60 -18.82
#